data_AF-A0A661IKK6-F1
#
_entry.id   AF-A0A661IKK6-F1
#
_cell.length_a   1.000
_cell.length_b   1.000
_cell.length_c   1.000
_cell.angle_alpha   90.00
_cell.angle_beta   90.00
_cell.angle_gamma   90.00
#
_symmetry.space_group_name_H-M   'P 1'
#
loop_
_entity.id
_entity.type
_entity.pdbx_description
1 polymer ?
#
loop_
_entity_poly.entity_id
_entity_poly.type
_entity_poly.pdbx_seq_one_letter_code
_entity_poly.pdbx_strand_id
1 'polypeptide(L)'
;MPKELTKENNIFEGKTLEEVYEEASKSLKCSVTNLDIEIVQVPSKGFLGFFAKNAIIEVSLKYKKTEHKKNEKHKESKKTDNVETLSSKLNALNNENKVQKKELKSTPTKQIKKEKIFDDFYDKDKNKQKLHESPVVNPNNDVLIKEIKTEVNNLFSKLCYDINDIKVDILDDSKTVYIEFSGEDSALLIGKEGYRYKALSYVLFNWINEKYNMMLRLEIAEFLVNQEEAIYTYLEPVIETIKNEGFYKTKILDGILIHIALTKLRDEFPDKYVAVKTNQRGDKYILVNEYRN
;
A
#
# COMPACT_ATOMS: atom_id res chain seq x y z
N MET A 1 21.51 -17.35 -32.04
CA MET A 1 21.01 -18.19 -30.94
C MET A 1 20.86 -17.30 -29.72
N PRO A 2 19.63 -16.98 -29.26
CA PRO A 2 19.45 -16.26 -28.01
C PRO A 2 19.71 -17.22 -26.85
N LYS A 3 20.52 -16.77 -25.88
CA LYS A 3 20.81 -17.51 -24.65
C LYS A 3 19.52 -17.63 -23.84
N GLU A 4 19.14 -18.85 -23.46
CA GLU A 4 18.20 -19.07 -22.36
C GLU A 4 18.77 -18.37 -21.12
N LEU A 5 18.12 -17.30 -20.67
CA LEU A 5 18.40 -16.73 -19.35
C LEU A 5 17.68 -17.61 -18.33
N THR A 6 18.46 -18.42 -17.63
CA THR A 6 18.05 -19.09 -16.40
C THR A 6 17.43 -18.08 -15.45
N LYS A 7 16.28 -18.41 -14.86
CA LYS A 7 15.62 -17.63 -13.82
C LYS A 7 16.50 -17.69 -12.57
N GLU A 8 17.53 -16.84 -12.50
CA GLU A 8 18.34 -16.66 -11.30
C GLU A 8 17.49 -15.87 -10.30
N ASN A 9 16.90 -16.58 -9.35
CA ASN A 9 16.24 -15.98 -8.22
C ASN A 9 17.32 -15.44 -7.28
N ASN A 10 17.32 -14.13 -7.05
CA ASN A 10 18.26 -13.47 -6.15
C ASN A 10 17.56 -13.13 -4.83
N ILE A 11 18.11 -13.59 -3.71
CA ILE A 11 17.59 -13.29 -2.38
C ILE A 11 18.39 -12.15 -1.77
N PHE A 12 17.71 -11.13 -1.28
CA PHE A 12 18.32 -9.97 -0.62
C PHE A 12 17.77 -9.84 0.81
N GLU A 13 18.64 -9.47 1.75
CA GLU A 13 18.31 -9.32 3.18
C GLU A 13 18.84 -7.98 3.73
N GLY A 14 18.03 -7.29 4.54
CA GLY A 14 18.39 -5.99 5.10
C GLY A 14 17.46 -5.57 6.24
N LYS A 15 17.73 -4.44 6.90
CA LYS A 15 16.97 -4.05 8.10
C LYS A 15 15.58 -3.52 7.77
N THR A 16 15.40 -2.98 6.56
CA THR A 16 14.12 -2.47 6.06
C THR A 16 13.90 -2.93 4.63
N LEU A 17 12.64 -2.97 4.16
CA LEU A 17 12.35 -3.36 2.77
C LEU A 17 13.03 -2.42 1.77
N GLU A 18 13.20 -1.15 2.11
CA GLU A 18 13.83 -0.15 1.25
C GLU A 18 15.33 -0.42 1.04
N GLU A 19 16.07 -0.75 2.11
CA GLU A 19 17.48 -1.12 2.00
C GLU A 19 17.65 -2.28 1.00
N VAL A 20 16.72 -3.25 1.10
CA VAL A 20 16.73 -4.46 0.29
C VAL A 20 16.30 -4.19 -1.15
N TYR A 21 15.30 -3.32 -1.39
CA TYR A 21 14.91 -2.90 -2.75
C TYR A 21 16.02 -2.11 -3.44
N GLU A 22 16.70 -1.23 -2.71
CA GLU A 22 17.80 -0.44 -3.25
C GLU A 22 19.00 -1.32 -3.58
N GLU A 23 19.32 -2.28 -2.71
CA GLU A 23 20.37 -3.27 -2.96
C GLU A 23 20.04 -4.17 -4.16
N ALA A 24 18.80 -4.63 -4.26
CA ALA A 24 18.34 -5.43 -5.40
C ALA A 24 18.42 -4.65 -6.72
N SER A 25 17.94 -3.40 -6.74
CA SER A 25 18.02 -2.50 -7.90
C SER A 25 19.46 -2.23 -8.35
N LYS A 26 20.37 -1.99 -7.39
CA LYS A 26 21.81 -1.79 -7.67
C LYS A 26 22.46 -3.06 -8.20
N SER A 27 22.18 -4.21 -7.59
CA SER A 27 22.76 -5.50 -7.98
C SER A 27 22.31 -5.92 -9.37
N LEU A 28 21.02 -5.76 -9.69
CA LEU A 28 20.43 -6.14 -10.97
C LEU A 28 20.51 -5.04 -12.04
N LYS A 29 21.03 -3.85 -11.68
CA LYS A 29 21.21 -2.68 -12.56
C LYS A 29 19.93 -2.28 -13.30
N CYS A 30 18.80 -2.29 -12.60
CA CYS A 30 17.52 -1.91 -13.16
C CYS A 30 16.65 -1.23 -12.10
N SER A 31 15.73 -0.35 -12.55
CA SER A 31 14.76 0.28 -11.64
C SER A 31 13.96 -0.78 -10.87
N VAL A 32 13.61 -0.47 -9.62
CA VAL A 32 12.76 -1.30 -8.74
C VAL A 32 11.43 -1.65 -9.43
N THR A 33 10.92 -0.78 -10.32
CA THR A 33 9.68 -1.02 -11.07
C THR A 33 9.79 -2.17 -12.10
N ASN A 34 11.01 -2.50 -12.53
CA ASN A 34 11.30 -3.58 -13.47
C ASN A 34 11.67 -4.89 -12.77
N LEU A 35 11.55 -4.94 -11.44
CA LEU A 35 11.78 -6.12 -10.63
C LEU A 35 10.46 -6.79 -10.30
N ASP A 36 10.45 -8.12 -10.40
CA ASP A 36 9.40 -8.98 -9.85
C ASP A 36 9.87 -9.41 -8.47
N ILE A 37 9.19 -8.93 -7.43
CA ILE A 37 9.67 -8.98 -6.04
C ILE A 37 8.66 -9.74 -5.19
N GLU A 38 9.09 -10.85 -4.60
CA GLU A 38 8.35 -11.59 -3.59
C GLU A 38 8.91 -11.30 -2.20
N ILE A 39 8.07 -10.83 -1.28
CA ILE A 39 8.49 -10.54 0.10
C ILE A 39 8.43 -11.82 0.92
N VAL A 40 9.58 -12.44 1.16
CA VAL A 40 9.71 -13.67 1.96
C VAL A 40 9.57 -13.36 3.45
N GLN A 41 10.10 -12.23 3.93
CA GLN A 41 9.99 -11.82 5.33
C GLN A 41 9.84 -10.31 5.49
N VAL A 42 8.82 -9.89 6.24
CA VAL A 42 8.62 -8.48 6.61
C VAL A 42 9.50 -8.13 7.81
N PRO A 43 10.24 -7.01 7.78
CA PRO A 43 11.10 -6.61 8.89
C PRO A 43 10.25 -6.26 10.11
N SER A 44 10.79 -6.53 11.31
CA SER A 44 10.16 -6.16 12.57
C SER A 44 11.17 -5.57 13.53
N LYS A 45 10.77 -4.54 14.29
CA LYS A 45 11.65 -3.85 15.24
C LYS A 45 11.86 -4.61 16.56
N GLY A 46 11.12 -5.69 16.78
CA GLY A 46 11.18 -6.46 18.02
C GLY A 46 10.69 -5.68 19.25
N PHE A 47 10.86 -6.23 20.45
CA PHE A 47 10.54 -5.58 21.72
C PHE A 47 11.83 -5.11 22.41
N LEU A 48 11.98 -3.80 22.65
CA LEU A 48 13.22 -3.19 23.18
C LEU A 48 14.50 -3.48 22.35
N GLY A 49 14.37 -3.78 21.05
CA GLY A 49 15.49 -4.15 20.19
C GLY A 49 15.82 -5.65 20.22
N PHE A 50 15.11 -6.44 21.02
CA PHE A 50 15.18 -7.90 21.00
C PHE A 50 14.18 -8.49 20.02
N PHE A 51 14.57 -9.57 19.34
CA PHE A 51 13.75 -10.28 18.34
C PHE A 51 13.35 -9.43 17.11
N ALA A 52 14.20 -8.47 16.73
CA ALA A 52 14.05 -7.82 15.43
C ALA A 52 14.24 -8.84 14.30
N LYS A 53 13.45 -8.71 13.23
CA LYS A 53 13.58 -9.52 12.02
C LYS A 53 13.98 -8.61 10.87
N ASN A 54 14.89 -9.09 10.03
CA ASN A 54 15.28 -8.40 8.80
C ASN A 54 14.19 -8.58 7.73
N ALA A 55 14.15 -7.66 6.78
CA ALA A 55 13.44 -7.81 5.53
C ALA A 55 14.17 -8.85 4.67
N ILE A 56 13.45 -9.78 4.07
CA ILE A 56 13.98 -10.72 3.10
C ILE A 56 13.07 -10.69 1.88
N ILE A 57 13.64 -10.50 0.70
CA ILE A 57 12.90 -10.53 -0.57
C ILE A 57 13.59 -11.46 -1.55
N GLU A 58 12.81 -12.10 -2.40
CA GLU A 58 13.26 -12.84 -3.57
C GLU A 58 12.93 -12.02 -4.81
N VAL A 59 13.91 -11.82 -5.68
CA VAL A 59 13.80 -10.92 -6.82
C VAL A 59 14.17 -11.62 -8.11
N SER A 60 13.36 -11.40 -9.13
CA SER A 60 13.66 -11.72 -10.53
C SER A 60 13.39 -10.52 -11.44
N LEU A 61 13.92 -10.53 -12.66
CA LEU A 61 13.64 -9.46 -13.64
C LEU A 61 12.23 -9.64 -14.21
N LYS A 62 11.42 -8.56 -14.24
CA LYS A 62 10.16 -8.56 -15.01
C LYS A 62 10.51 -8.75 -16.48
N TYR A 63 10.21 -9.93 -17.03
CA TYR A 63 10.31 -10.14 -18.47
C TYR A 63 9.23 -9.29 -19.16
N LYS A 64 9.65 -8.35 -20.01
CA LYS A 64 8.75 -7.72 -20.97
C LYS A 64 8.22 -8.82 -21.89
N LYS A 65 7.01 -9.32 -21.62
CA LYS A 65 6.27 -10.14 -22.57
C LYS A 65 5.88 -9.25 -23.74
N THR A 66 6.65 -9.33 -24.84
CA THR A 66 6.08 -9.09 -26.17
C THR A 66 4.93 -10.08 -26.35
N GLU A 67 3.74 -9.56 -26.59
CA GLU A 67 2.53 -10.36 -26.84
C GLU A 67 2.78 -11.40 -27.94
N HIS A 68 2.78 -12.67 -27.58
CA HIS A 68 2.33 -13.73 -28.48
C HIS A 68 1.59 -14.81 -27.69
N LYS A 69 0.30 -14.94 -28.01
CA LYS A 69 -0.62 -15.98 -27.55
C LYS A 69 -0.09 -17.38 -27.91
N LYS A 70 -0.14 -18.32 -26.96
CA LYS A 70 -1.02 -19.52 -26.96
C LYS A 70 -0.66 -20.53 -25.86
N ASN A 71 -1.68 -20.86 -25.07
CA ASN A 71 -2.16 -22.16 -24.58
C ASN A 71 -1.22 -23.25 -24.01
N GLU A 72 -1.57 -23.59 -22.76
CA GLU A 72 -1.84 -24.92 -22.17
C GLU A 72 -0.79 -25.68 -21.33
N LYS A 73 -1.21 -25.89 -20.05
CA LYS A 73 -1.23 -27.12 -19.21
C LYS A 73 -0.08 -27.46 -18.25
N HIS A 74 -0.43 -27.35 -16.95
CA HIS A 74 -0.28 -28.31 -15.83
C HIS A 74 1.05 -29.08 -15.65
N LYS A 75 1.71 -28.92 -14.49
CA LYS A 75 1.69 -29.96 -13.42
C LYS A 75 2.44 -29.59 -12.13
N GLU A 76 1.92 -30.22 -11.09
CA GLU A 76 2.19 -30.24 -9.65
C GLU A 76 3.53 -30.87 -9.19
N SER A 77 4.08 -30.30 -8.11
CA SER A 77 4.40 -30.97 -6.81
C SER A 77 5.84 -31.40 -6.42
N LYS A 78 6.17 -31.04 -5.15
CA LYS A 78 6.87 -31.77 -4.04
C LYS A 78 8.25 -31.30 -3.53
N LYS A 79 8.20 -30.74 -2.30
CA LYS A 79 8.92 -31.01 -1.01
C LYS A 79 10.39 -31.51 -1.00
N THR A 80 11.22 -30.98 -0.07
CA THR A 80 11.64 -31.65 1.22
C THR A 80 12.65 -30.82 2.05
N ASP A 81 12.71 -31.18 3.34
CA ASP A 81 13.31 -30.55 4.52
C ASP A 81 14.85 -30.67 4.71
N ASN A 82 15.45 -29.77 5.53
CA ASN A 82 16.40 -30.05 6.65
C ASN A 82 17.11 -28.74 7.12
N VAL A 83 16.70 -28.10 8.22
CA VAL A 83 17.18 -28.16 9.62
C VAL A 83 18.70 -27.97 9.83
N GLU A 84 19.02 -27.07 10.77
CA GLU A 84 20.08 -27.24 11.79
C GLU A 84 21.48 -26.64 11.58
N THR A 85 21.64 -25.30 11.66
CA THR A 85 22.97 -24.74 12.07
C THR A 85 22.97 -23.32 12.68
N LEU A 86 21.89 -22.87 13.36
CA LEU A 86 21.81 -21.46 13.81
C LEU A 86 21.70 -21.23 15.33
N SER A 87 21.75 -22.26 16.18
CA SER A 87 21.37 -22.12 17.60
C SER A 87 22.50 -22.08 18.63
N SER A 88 23.78 -22.23 18.26
CA SER A 88 24.84 -22.49 19.25
C SER A 88 26.05 -21.54 19.26
N LYS A 89 26.05 -20.42 18.52
CA LYS A 89 27.23 -19.51 18.45
C LYS A 89 27.02 -18.04 18.80
N LEU A 90 25.82 -17.59 19.19
CA LEU A 90 25.56 -16.16 19.45
C LEU A 90 25.32 -15.78 20.93
N ASN A 91 25.55 -16.70 21.87
CA ASN A 91 25.39 -16.45 23.32
C ASN A 91 26.66 -15.88 24.02
N ALA A 92 27.58 -15.25 23.28
CA ALA A 92 28.89 -14.88 23.85
C ALA A 92 29.26 -13.39 23.77
N LEU A 93 28.35 -12.47 23.43
CA LEU A 93 28.67 -11.03 23.40
C LEU A 93 27.49 -10.20 23.92
N ASN A 94 27.32 -10.20 25.25
CA ASN A 94 26.54 -9.18 25.94
C ASN A 94 27.21 -8.92 27.30
N ASN A 95 27.95 -7.81 27.39
CA ASN A 95 27.99 -6.98 28.58
C ASN A 95 28.69 -5.64 28.30
N GLU A 96 28.16 -4.61 28.98
CA GLU A 96 28.69 -3.24 29.17
C GLU A 96 28.34 -2.19 28.09
N ASN A 97 27.27 -1.41 28.32
CA ASN A 97 27.41 -0.12 29.04
C ASN A 97 26.09 0.68 29.16
N LYS A 98 25.85 1.17 30.39
CA LYS A 98 24.83 2.16 30.79
C LYS A 98 25.34 3.57 30.50
N VAL A 99 24.56 4.47 29.86
CA VAL A 99 24.56 5.92 30.17
C VAL A 99 23.16 6.53 29.92
N GLN A 100 22.87 7.56 30.70
CA GLN A 100 21.61 8.13 31.12
C GLN A 100 20.92 9.11 30.14
N LYS A 101 19.63 9.25 30.41
CA LYS A 101 18.56 10.08 29.87
C LYS A 101 18.80 11.59 30.11
N LYS A 102 18.53 12.44 29.11
CA LYS A 102 18.13 13.85 29.33
C LYS A 102 17.02 14.24 28.34
N GLU A 103 15.96 14.79 28.92
CA GLU A 103 14.70 15.20 28.30
C GLU A 103 14.86 16.46 27.45
N LEU A 104 14.27 16.48 26.26
CA LEU A 104 13.83 17.71 25.60
C LEU A 104 12.33 17.58 25.28
N LYS A 105 11.54 18.47 25.88
CA LYS A 105 10.08 18.56 25.71
C LYS A 105 9.74 19.05 24.30
N SER A 106 8.96 18.28 23.55
CA SER A 106 8.32 18.72 22.30
C SER A 106 6.87 19.12 22.55
N THR A 107 6.56 20.38 22.22
CA THR A 107 5.22 20.98 22.12
C THR A 107 4.29 20.21 21.16
N PRO A 108 2.96 20.20 21.39
CA PRO A 108 2.01 19.36 20.66
C PRO A 108 1.64 19.97 19.29
N THR A 109 2.06 19.33 18.20
CA THR A 109 1.72 19.72 16.83
C THR A 109 0.44 19.05 16.32
N LYS A 110 -0.51 19.89 15.86
CA LYS A 110 -1.60 19.80 14.83
C LYS A 110 -1.84 18.53 13.97
N GLN A 111 -1.37 17.33 14.30
CA GLN A 111 -1.51 16.11 13.48
C GLN A 111 -2.95 15.54 13.47
N ILE A 112 -3.70 15.75 14.56
CA ILE A 112 -5.03 15.15 14.80
C ILE A 112 -6.10 15.54 13.74
N LYS A 113 -5.96 16.70 13.06
CA LYS A 113 -6.97 17.18 12.10
C LYS A 113 -6.80 16.65 10.67
N LYS A 114 -5.57 16.32 10.22
CA LYS A 114 -5.33 15.87 8.85
C LYS A 114 -5.72 14.40 8.63
N GLU A 115 -5.56 13.57 9.66
CA GLU A 115 -5.89 12.14 9.58
C GLU A 115 -7.40 11.89 9.47
N LYS A 116 -8.23 12.65 10.21
CA LYS A 116 -9.69 12.49 10.14
C LYS A 116 -10.26 12.66 8.73
N ILE A 117 -9.67 13.51 7.90
CA ILE A 117 -10.19 13.81 6.57
C ILE A 117 -9.79 12.71 5.57
N PHE A 118 -8.63 12.07 5.79
CA PHE A 118 -8.24 10.89 4.99
C PHE A 118 -9.03 9.64 5.40
N ASP A 119 -9.39 9.50 6.68
CA ASP A 119 -10.30 8.45 7.14
C ASP A 119 -11.70 8.62 6.51
N ASP A 120 -12.17 9.87 6.35
CA ASP A 120 -13.45 10.19 5.69
C ASP A 120 -13.42 9.92 4.16
N PHE A 121 -12.24 9.89 3.51
CA PHE A 121 -12.10 9.63 2.07
C PHE A 121 -12.52 8.20 1.68
N TYR A 122 -12.29 7.21 2.55
CA TYR A 122 -12.64 5.80 2.32
C TYR A 122 -13.90 5.34 3.07
N ASP A 123 -14.51 6.22 3.87
CA ASP A 123 -15.74 5.94 4.61
C ASP A 123 -16.96 6.28 3.74
N LYS A 124 -17.34 5.36 2.84
CA LYS A 124 -18.50 5.48 1.93
C LYS A 124 -19.79 5.88 2.66
N ASP A 125 -19.95 5.49 3.94
CA ASP A 125 -21.15 5.76 4.72
C ASP A 125 -21.19 7.17 5.33
N LYS A 126 -20.04 7.77 5.66
CA LYS A 126 -19.99 9.16 6.15
C LYS A 126 -20.12 10.19 5.03
N ASN A 127 -19.63 9.88 3.83
CA ASN A 127 -19.75 10.80 2.70
C ASN A 127 -21.19 10.96 2.21
N LYS A 128 -22.10 10.01 2.49
CA LYS A 128 -23.53 10.20 2.20
C LYS A 128 -24.14 11.42 2.93
N GLN A 129 -23.60 11.85 4.07
CA GLN A 129 -24.17 12.96 4.87
C GLN A 129 -23.49 14.32 4.62
N LYS A 130 -22.39 14.37 3.86
CA LYS A 130 -21.66 15.61 3.49
C LYS A 130 -21.65 15.88 1.98
N LEU A 131 -22.38 15.11 1.19
CA LEU A 131 -22.72 15.50 -0.17
C LEU A 131 -23.66 16.70 -0.07
N HIS A 132 -23.13 17.91 -0.25
CA HIS A 132 -23.94 19.09 -0.44
C HIS A 132 -24.80 18.84 -1.68
N GLU A 133 -26.12 18.71 -1.49
CA GLU A 133 -27.07 18.80 -2.60
C GLU A 133 -26.99 20.22 -3.15
N SER A 134 -26.15 20.43 -4.16
CA SER A 134 -26.16 21.61 -5.01
C SER A 134 -26.53 21.21 -6.44
N PRO A 135 -27.40 21.97 -7.12
CA PRO A 135 -28.01 21.56 -8.38
C PRO A 135 -27.24 22.10 -9.58
N VAL A 136 -26.33 21.32 -10.19
CA VAL A 136 -25.74 21.60 -11.51
C VAL A 136 -25.29 20.26 -12.11
N VAL A 137 -26.06 19.63 -12.99
CA VAL A 137 -26.05 19.76 -14.47
C VAL A 137 -24.73 19.33 -15.13
N ASN A 138 -24.89 18.52 -16.19
CA ASN A 138 -23.99 18.30 -17.35
C ASN A 138 -22.75 17.43 -17.13
N PRO A 139 -21.99 17.09 -18.20
CA PRO A 139 -22.29 16.67 -19.57
C PRO A 139 -21.49 15.37 -19.87
N ASN A 140 -21.38 14.89 -21.13
CA ASN A 140 -20.62 13.69 -21.51
C ASN A 140 -19.32 13.47 -20.68
N ASN A 141 -19.17 12.30 -20.07
CA ASN A 141 -17.98 11.86 -19.31
C ASN A 141 -16.65 12.23 -20.01
N ASP A 142 -16.63 12.17 -21.35
CA ASP A 142 -15.48 12.53 -22.18
C ASP A 142 -14.99 13.97 -21.97
N VAL A 143 -15.91 14.93 -21.77
CA VAL A 143 -15.56 16.34 -21.55
C VAL A 143 -14.85 16.48 -20.21
N LEU A 144 -15.40 15.85 -19.17
CA LEU A 144 -14.85 15.87 -17.83
C LEU A 144 -13.47 15.19 -17.77
N ILE A 145 -13.35 13.99 -18.36
CA ILE A 145 -12.09 13.26 -18.48
C ILE A 145 -11.04 14.14 -19.15
N LYS A 146 -11.39 14.78 -20.27
CA LYS A 146 -10.47 15.65 -21.00
C LYS A 146 -10.05 16.88 -20.19
N GLU A 147 -10.97 17.49 -19.47
CA GLU A 147 -10.69 18.65 -18.61
C GLU A 147 -9.71 18.27 -17.49
N ILE A 148 -10.04 17.25 -16.69
CA ILE A 148 -9.20 16.77 -15.59
C ILE A 148 -7.82 16.36 -16.12
N LYS A 149 -7.78 15.59 -17.21
CA LYS A 149 -6.54 15.17 -17.85
C LYS A 149 -5.68 16.37 -18.25
N THR A 150 -6.28 17.40 -18.83
CA THR A 150 -5.56 18.62 -19.25
C THR A 150 -4.99 19.35 -18.03
N GLU A 151 -5.77 19.54 -16.97
CA GLU A 151 -5.35 20.27 -15.78
C GLU A 151 -4.22 19.54 -15.03
N VAL A 152 -4.33 18.23 -14.82
CA VAL A 152 -3.29 17.46 -14.12
C VAL A 152 -2.00 17.38 -14.93
N ASN A 153 -2.07 17.14 -16.24
CA ASN A 153 -0.87 17.14 -17.10
C ASN A 153 -0.19 18.53 -17.14
N ASN A 154 -0.97 19.63 -17.16
CA ASN A 154 -0.42 20.98 -17.09
C ASN A 154 0.28 21.26 -15.75
N LEU A 155 -0.25 20.74 -14.64
CA LEU A 155 0.38 20.88 -13.34
C LEU A 155 1.72 20.11 -13.29
N PHE A 156 1.69 18.83 -13.68
CA PHE A 156 2.86 17.95 -13.53
C PHE A 156 3.94 18.18 -14.58
N SER A 157 3.60 18.70 -15.76
CA SER A 157 4.61 19.14 -16.76
C SER A 157 5.46 20.33 -16.30
N LYS A 158 5.03 21.06 -15.27
CA LYS A 158 5.81 22.13 -14.64
C LYS A 158 6.77 21.62 -13.58
N LEU A 159 6.67 20.34 -13.21
CA LEU A 159 7.56 19.71 -12.25
C LEU A 159 8.72 19.05 -12.98
N CYS A 160 9.88 18.96 -12.32
CA CYS A 160 11.06 18.28 -12.85
C CYS A 160 10.99 16.77 -12.57
N TYR A 161 9.89 16.12 -12.97
CA TYR A 161 9.72 14.67 -12.91
C TYR A 161 9.43 14.14 -14.31
N ASP A 162 10.10 13.05 -14.69
CA ASP A 162 9.78 12.30 -15.90
C ASP A 162 8.52 11.44 -15.68
N ILE A 163 7.37 12.04 -15.99
CA ILE A 163 6.04 11.46 -15.89
C ILE A 163 5.44 11.42 -17.29
N ASN A 164 4.93 10.26 -17.68
CA ASN A 164 4.20 10.09 -18.93
C ASN A 164 2.87 10.87 -18.90
N ASP A 165 2.19 10.93 -20.04
CA ASP A 165 0.83 11.46 -20.10
C ASP A 165 -0.07 10.78 -19.06
N ILE A 166 -0.61 11.58 -18.14
CA ILE A 166 -1.39 11.08 -17.00
C ILE A 166 -2.73 10.59 -17.52
N LYS A 167 -3.03 9.33 -17.24
CA LYS A 167 -4.27 8.69 -17.66
C LYS A 167 -5.37 9.06 -16.68
N VAL A 168 -6.53 9.39 -17.23
CA VAL A 168 -7.73 9.77 -16.49
C VAL A 168 -8.91 9.04 -17.12
N ASP A 169 -9.71 8.40 -16.28
CA ASP A 169 -10.93 7.70 -16.67
C ASP A 169 -12.00 7.92 -15.59
N ILE A 170 -13.23 7.48 -15.85
CA ILE A 170 -14.30 7.39 -14.86
C ILE A 170 -14.64 5.91 -14.69
N LEU A 171 -14.66 5.43 -13.45
CA LEU A 171 -15.00 4.03 -13.15
C LEU A 171 -16.49 3.74 -13.41
N ASP A 172 -16.85 2.46 -13.47
CA ASP A 172 -18.19 1.96 -13.78
C ASP A 172 -19.29 2.49 -12.84
N ASP A 173 -18.92 2.92 -11.63
CA ASP A 173 -19.85 3.53 -10.67
C ASP A 173 -20.29 4.95 -11.06
N SER A 174 -19.75 5.51 -12.15
CA SER A 174 -19.99 6.86 -12.69
C SER A 174 -19.69 8.03 -11.73
N LYS A 175 -19.12 7.74 -10.56
CA LYS A 175 -18.90 8.70 -9.46
C LYS A 175 -17.46 8.74 -9.00
N THR A 176 -16.61 7.87 -9.52
CA THR A 176 -15.19 7.81 -9.17
C THR A 176 -14.33 8.15 -10.37
N VAL A 177 -13.55 9.23 -10.25
CA VAL A 177 -12.50 9.57 -11.20
C VAL A 177 -11.28 8.70 -10.91
N TYR A 178 -10.81 7.98 -11.90
CA TYR A 178 -9.55 7.25 -11.87
C TYR A 178 -8.44 8.13 -12.45
N ILE A 179 -7.32 8.26 -11.74
CA ILE A 179 -6.12 8.98 -12.20
C ILE A 179 -4.91 8.06 -12.01
N GLU A 180 -4.15 7.85 -13.07
CA GLU A 180 -2.98 6.96 -13.08
C GLU A 180 -1.72 7.71 -13.51
N PHE A 181 -0.73 7.74 -12.62
CA PHE A 181 0.59 8.28 -12.89
C PHE A 181 1.54 7.14 -13.28
N SER A 182 2.19 7.27 -14.43
CA SER A 182 3.25 6.37 -14.90
C SER A 182 4.44 7.18 -15.43
N GLY A 183 5.58 6.55 -15.64
CA GLY A 183 6.82 7.21 -16.07
C GLY A 183 8.01 6.78 -15.24
N GLU A 184 9.22 7.17 -15.66
CA GLU A 184 10.48 6.80 -15.01
C GLU A 184 10.53 7.30 -13.56
N ASP A 185 10.07 8.53 -13.33
CA ASP A 185 10.07 9.16 -12.01
C ASP A 185 8.75 8.99 -11.23
N SER A 186 7.76 8.30 -11.78
CA SER A 186 6.43 8.17 -11.16
C SER A 186 6.49 7.57 -9.74
N ALA A 187 7.40 6.62 -9.50
CA ALA A 187 7.61 6.02 -8.18
C ALA A 187 8.05 7.04 -7.11
N LEU A 188 8.70 8.14 -7.50
CA LEU A 188 9.09 9.21 -6.57
C LEU A 188 7.87 9.94 -5.99
N LEU A 189 6.72 9.86 -6.64
CA LEU A 189 5.44 10.42 -6.16
C LEU A 189 4.81 9.56 -5.05
N ILE A 190 5.29 8.33 -4.83
CA ILE A 190 4.81 7.46 -3.75
C ILE A 190 5.42 7.90 -2.41
N GLY A 191 6.75 8.11 -2.41
CA GLY A 191 7.53 8.42 -1.20
C GLY A 191 7.64 7.24 -0.24
N LYS A 192 8.52 7.36 0.76
CA LYS A 192 8.72 6.33 1.78
C LYS A 192 7.41 6.04 2.53
N GLU A 193 7.09 4.77 2.74
CA GLU A 193 5.82 4.36 3.41
C GLU A 193 4.56 4.96 2.74
N GLY A 194 4.64 5.38 1.48
CA GLY A 194 3.50 5.96 0.75
C GLY A 194 3.10 7.38 1.19
N TYR A 195 3.96 8.11 1.91
CA TYR A 195 3.56 9.42 2.47
C TYR A 195 3.21 10.46 1.40
N ARG A 196 3.90 10.46 0.25
CA ARG A 196 3.62 11.39 -0.86
C ARG A 196 2.38 10.95 -1.62
N TYR A 197 2.20 9.65 -1.84
CA TYR A 197 0.97 9.10 -2.38
C TYR A 197 -0.23 9.57 -1.55
N LYS A 198 -0.15 9.47 -0.22
CA LYS A 198 -1.21 9.91 0.71
C LYS A 198 -1.51 11.40 0.58
N ALA A 199 -0.47 12.23 0.51
CA ALA A 199 -0.62 13.66 0.35
C ALA A 199 -1.24 14.02 -1.01
N LEU A 200 -0.80 13.37 -2.07
CA LEU A 200 -1.30 13.60 -3.43
C LEU A 200 -2.75 13.16 -3.57
N SER A 201 -3.09 11.96 -3.09
CA SER A 201 -4.46 11.44 -3.02
C SER A 201 -5.37 12.43 -2.30
N TYR A 202 -4.92 12.99 -1.17
CA TYR A 202 -5.69 13.97 -0.44
C TYR A 202 -5.92 15.27 -1.21
N VAL A 203 -4.88 15.83 -1.83
CA VAL A 203 -4.98 17.09 -2.59
C VAL A 203 -5.87 16.91 -3.82
N LEU A 204 -5.64 15.85 -4.59
CA LEU A 204 -6.45 15.54 -5.78
C LEU A 204 -7.89 15.24 -5.39
N PHE A 205 -8.13 14.49 -4.31
CA PHE A 205 -9.50 14.21 -3.87
C PHE A 205 -10.25 15.49 -3.52
N ASN A 206 -9.66 16.40 -2.73
CA ASN A 206 -10.34 17.64 -2.38
C ASN A 206 -10.69 18.46 -3.62
N TRP A 207 -9.76 18.58 -4.57
CA TRP A 207 -10.04 19.29 -5.82
C TRP A 207 -11.14 18.62 -6.64
N ILE A 208 -11.06 17.31 -6.88
CA ILE A 208 -12.05 16.56 -7.66
C ILE A 208 -13.43 16.57 -6.98
N ASN A 209 -13.47 16.34 -5.67
CA ASN A 209 -14.69 16.30 -4.90
C ASN A 209 -15.35 17.68 -4.79
N GLU A 210 -14.57 18.75 -4.54
CA GLU A 210 -15.12 20.11 -4.43
C GLU A 210 -15.67 20.61 -5.76
N LYS A 211 -14.98 20.33 -6.87
CA LYS A 211 -15.36 20.85 -8.20
C LYS A 211 -16.41 20.00 -8.90
N TYR A 212 -16.33 18.67 -8.77
CA TYR A 212 -17.15 17.73 -9.55
C TYR A 212 -18.05 16.85 -8.70
N ASN A 213 -17.96 16.92 -7.36
CA ASN A 213 -18.70 16.05 -6.44
C ASN A 213 -18.47 14.55 -6.72
N MET A 214 -17.24 14.20 -7.12
CA MET A 214 -16.81 12.84 -7.44
C MET A 214 -15.73 12.35 -6.47
N MET A 215 -15.67 11.03 -6.29
CA MET A 215 -14.58 10.38 -5.57
C MET A 215 -13.34 10.27 -6.45
N LEU A 216 -12.21 9.94 -5.84
CA LEU A 216 -10.93 9.73 -6.52
C LEU A 216 -10.44 8.30 -6.27
N ARG A 217 -9.97 7.64 -7.32
CA ARG A 217 -9.06 6.49 -7.25
C ARG A 217 -7.74 6.89 -7.89
N LEU A 218 -6.69 6.96 -7.08
CA LEU A 218 -5.34 7.30 -7.52
C LEU A 218 -4.52 6.02 -7.69
N GLU A 219 -3.89 5.85 -8.84
CA GLU A 219 -2.89 4.81 -9.08
C GLU A 219 -1.55 5.46 -9.42
N ILE A 220 -0.46 4.90 -8.90
CA ILE A 220 0.90 5.36 -9.24
C ILE A 220 1.73 4.11 -9.54
N ALA A 221 2.08 3.93 -10.81
CA ALA A 221 2.58 2.66 -11.32
C ALA A 221 1.63 1.50 -10.97
N GLU A 222 2.03 0.61 -10.06
CA GLU A 222 1.21 -0.51 -9.56
C GLU A 222 1.06 -0.43 -8.03
N PHE A 223 1.32 0.73 -7.43
CA PHE A 223 1.39 0.87 -5.99
C PHE A 223 0.08 0.49 -5.31
N LEU A 224 -1.06 1.07 -5.70
CA LEU A 224 -2.31 0.84 -5.01
C LEU A 224 -2.78 -0.61 -5.22
N VAL A 225 -2.72 -1.13 -6.44
CA VAL A 225 -3.03 -2.54 -6.73
C VAL A 225 -2.19 -3.50 -5.87
N ASN A 226 -0.88 -3.26 -5.76
CA ASN A 226 -0.01 -4.11 -4.94
C ASN A 226 -0.34 -4.00 -3.43
N GLN A 227 -0.75 -2.81 -2.96
CA GLN A 227 -1.24 -2.66 -1.58
C GLN A 227 -2.57 -3.41 -1.36
N GLU A 228 -3.48 -3.40 -2.35
CA GLU A 228 -4.75 -4.11 -2.31
C GLU A 228 -4.54 -5.62 -2.25
N GLU A 229 -3.71 -6.17 -3.15
CA GLU A 229 -3.38 -7.60 -3.19
C GLU A 229 -2.78 -8.06 -1.86
N ALA A 230 -1.76 -7.37 -1.35
CA ALA A 230 -1.11 -7.73 -0.09
C ALA A 230 -2.09 -7.76 1.10
N ILE A 231 -3.08 -6.86 1.11
CA ILE A 231 -4.11 -6.81 2.16
C ILE A 231 -5.17 -7.88 1.95
N TYR A 232 -5.60 -8.14 0.73
CA TYR A 232 -6.61 -9.17 0.46
C TYR A 232 -6.08 -10.56 0.81
N THR A 233 -4.85 -10.89 0.41
CA THR A 233 -4.19 -12.14 0.81
C THR A 233 -4.07 -12.25 2.33
N TYR A 234 -3.74 -11.15 3.03
CA TYR A 234 -3.73 -11.13 4.49
C TYR A 234 -5.13 -11.34 5.10
N LEU A 235 -6.17 -10.78 4.49
CA LEU A 235 -7.53 -10.80 5.02
C LEU A 235 -8.29 -12.09 4.72
N GLU A 236 -7.90 -12.90 3.74
CA GLU A 236 -8.55 -14.18 3.45
C GLU A 236 -8.73 -15.08 4.71
N PRO A 237 -7.65 -15.47 5.43
CA PRO A 237 -7.80 -16.27 6.65
C PRO A 237 -8.48 -15.51 7.80
N VAL A 238 -8.38 -14.18 7.79
CA VAL A 238 -9.05 -13.31 8.78
C VAL A 238 -10.56 -13.37 8.61
N ILE A 239 -11.04 -13.29 7.37
CA ILE A 239 -12.46 -13.36 7.02
C ILE A 239 -13.04 -14.71 7.45
N GLU A 240 -12.33 -15.81 7.22
CA GLU A 240 -12.75 -17.14 7.70
C GLU A 240 -12.86 -17.18 9.24
N THR A 241 -11.87 -16.62 9.94
CA THR A 241 -11.89 -16.55 11.40
C THR A 241 -13.09 -15.74 11.90
N ILE A 242 -13.38 -14.59 11.28
CA ILE A 242 -14.55 -13.76 11.64
C ILE A 242 -15.87 -14.50 11.39
N LYS A 243 -15.98 -15.27 10.31
CA LYS A 243 -17.18 -16.07 10.00
C LYS A 243 -17.44 -17.15 11.06
N ASN A 244 -16.38 -17.73 11.63
CA ASN A 244 -16.47 -18.80 12.63
C ASN A 244 -16.63 -18.27 14.06
N GLU A 245 -15.85 -17.25 14.43
CA GLU A 245 -15.75 -16.75 15.81
C GLU A 245 -16.57 -15.48 16.06
N GLY A 246 -17.01 -14.80 15.01
CA GLY A 246 -17.78 -13.55 15.08
C GLY A 246 -16.95 -12.30 15.42
N PHE A 247 -15.70 -12.48 15.84
CA PHE A 247 -14.80 -11.42 16.31
C PHE A 247 -13.40 -11.57 15.73
N TYR A 248 -12.75 -10.45 15.41
CA TYR A 248 -11.32 -10.45 15.10
C TYR A 248 -10.66 -9.09 15.37
N LYS A 249 -9.37 -9.14 15.68
CA LYS A 249 -8.49 -7.98 15.79
C LYS A 249 -7.34 -8.13 14.80
N THR A 250 -7.23 -7.21 13.84
CA THR A 250 -6.15 -7.26 12.86
C THR A 250 -4.78 -6.98 13.48
N LYS A 251 -3.72 -7.29 12.73
CA LYS A 251 -2.39 -6.74 12.98
C LYS A 251 -2.42 -5.21 12.87
N ILE A 252 -1.33 -4.58 13.30
CA ILE A 252 -1.13 -3.15 13.10
C ILE A 252 -1.09 -2.89 11.58
N LEU A 253 -1.92 -1.95 11.13
CA LEU A 253 -1.98 -1.50 9.74
C LEU A 253 -1.80 0.01 9.74
N ASP A 254 -0.99 0.51 8.81
CA ASP A 254 -0.66 1.93 8.71
C ASP A 254 -0.90 2.46 7.30
N GLY A 255 -0.95 3.79 7.17
CA GLY A 255 -1.07 4.49 5.90
C GLY A 255 -2.34 4.10 5.16
N ILE A 256 -2.20 3.66 3.91
CA ILE A 256 -3.31 3.25 3.07
C ILE A 256 -3.82 1.83 3.38
N LEU A 257 -2.97 0.98 3.94
CA LEU A 257 -3.30 -0.43 4.21
C LEU A 257 -4.50 -0.57 5.15
N ILE A 258 -4.58 0.29 6.16
CA ILE A 258 -5.71 0.28 7.10
C ILE A 258 -7.03 0.66 6.42
N HIS A 259 -6.98 1.52 5.41
CA HIS A 259 -8.17 1.95 4.68
C HIS A 259 -8.68 0.86 3.76
N ILE A 260 -7.77 0.25 2.97
CA ILE A 260 -8.07 -0.90 2.12
C ILE A 260 -8.69 -2.03 2.96
N ALA A 261 -8.06 -2.35 4.10
CA ALA A 261 -8.55 -3.41 4.96
C ALA A 261 -9.91 -3.07 5.59
N LEU A 262 -10.12 -1.82 6.00
CA LEU A 262 -11.38 -1.36 6.58
C LEU A 262 -12.52 -1.46 5.56
N THR A 263 -12.30 -0.97 4.33
CA THR A 263 -13.27 -1.04 3.25
C THR A 263 -13.62 -2.49 2.94
N LYS A 264 -12.62 -3.35 2.73
CA LYS A 264 -12.86 -4.77 2.44
C LYS A 264 -13.64 -5.48 3.55
N LEU A 265 -13.29 -5.25 4.83
CA LEU A 265 -13.99 -5.88 5.95
C LEU A 265 -15.43 -5.37 6.13
N ARG A 266 -15.71 -4.10 5.83
CA ARG A 266 -17.09 -3.57 5.85
C ARG A 266 -17.92 -4.11 4.70
N ASP A 267 -17.34 -4.23 3.51
CA ASP A 267 -18.02 -4.80 2.35
C ASP A 267 -18.35 -6.30 2.58
N GLU A 268 -17.45 -7.05 3.22
CA GLU A 268 -17.67 -8.47 3.56
C GLU A 268 -18.62 -8.68 4.76
N PHE A 269 -18.63 -7.75 5.72
CA PHE A 269 -19.42 -7.86 6.95
C PHE A 269 -20.25 -6.59 7.21
N PRO A 270 -21.26 -6.29 6.36
CA PRO A 270 -22.08 -5.08 6.50
C PRO A 270 -22.87 -5.06 7.82
N ASP A 271 -23.22 -6.23 8.34
CA ASP A 271 -23.99 -6.41 9.57
C ASP A 271 -23.11 -6.53 10.82
N LYS A 272 -21.81 -6.26 10.73
CA LYS A 272 -20.90 -6.26 11.89
C LYS A 272 -20.36 -4.87 12.20
N TYR A 273 -19.99 -4.67 13.46
CA TYR A 273 -19.24 -3.50 13.88
C TYR A 273 -17.78 -3.64 13.44
N VAL A 274 -17.42 -2.94 12.36
CA VAL A 274 -16.05 -2.86 11.85
C VAL A 274 -15.49 -1.45 12.05
N ALA A 275 -14.50 -1.30 12.94
CA ALA A 275 -13.95 0.00 13.28
C ALA A 275 -12.42 0.00 13.47
N VAL A 276 -11.79 1.08 13.03
CA VAL A 276 -10.40 1.39 13.37
C VAL A 276 -10.31 1.75 14.85
N LYS A 277 -9.32 1.17 15.53
CA LYS A 277 -8.93 1.47 16.91
C LYS A 277 -7.46 1.83 16.92
N THR A 278 -7.08 2.60 17.95
CA THR A 278 -5.70 3.05 18.16
C THR A 278 -5.27 2.61 19.55
N ASN A 279 -4.10 2.00 19.65
CA ASN A 279 -3.54 1.60 20.94
C ASN A 279 -2.87 2.81 21.65
N GLN A 280 -2.36 2.60 22.87
CA GLN A 280 -1.68 3.66 23.64
C GLN A 280 -0.40 4.19 22.99
N ARG A 281 0.19 3.44 22.05
CA ARG A 281 1.41 3.83 21.32
C ARG A 281 1.09 4.62 20.05
N GLY A 282 -0.18 4.76 19.69
CA GLY A 282 -0.61 5.41 18.45
C GLY A 282 -0.76 4.45 17.27
N ASP A 283 -0.45 3.15 17.44
CA ASP A 283 -0.61 2.18 16.36
C ASP A 283 -2.07 1.88 16.11
N LYS A 284 -2.45 1.78 14.83
CA LYS A 284 -3.82 1.55 14.40
C LYS A 284 -4.04 0.08 14.01
N TYR A 285 -5.23 -0.43 14.30
CA TYR A 285 -5.69 -1.76 13.92
C TYR A 285 -7.21 -1.74 13.71
N ILE A 286 -7.76 -2.74 13.04
CA ILE A 286 -9.20 -2.88 12.84
C ILE A 286 -9.74 -3.92 13.81
N LEU A 287 -10.87 -3.56 14.43
CA LEU A 287 -11.66 -4.44 15.28
C LEU A 287 -12.96 -4.78 14.55
N VAL A 288 -13.26 -6.08 14.44
CA VAL A 288 -14.53 -6.60 13.96
C VAL A 288 -15.23 -7.30 15.10
N ASN A 289 -16.50 -6.96 15.35
CA ASN A 289 -17.32 -7.57 16.39
C ASN A 289 -18.81 -7.55 15.98
N GLU A 290 -19.65 -8.30 16.69
CA GLU A 290 -21.10 -8.14 16.60
C GLU A 290 -21.53 -6.74 17.09
N TYR A 291 -22.62 -6.21 16.54
CA TYR A 291 -23.26 -5.03 17.11
C TYR A 291 -23.73 -5.35 18.53
N ARG A 292 -23.44 -4.45 19.47
CA ARG A 292 -24.01 -4.55 20.82
C ARG A 292 -25.48 -4.14 20.74
N ASN A 293 -26.38 -5.07 20.99
CA ASN A 293 -27.77 -4.77 21.36
C ASN A 293 -27.82 -4.13 22.75
#